data_AF-A0A529NUN3-F1
#
_entry.id   AF-A0A529NUN3-F1
#
_cell.length_a   1.000
_cell.length_b   1.000
_cell.length_c   1.000
_cell.angle_alpha   90.00
_cell.angle_beta   90.00
_cell.angle_gamma   90.00
#
_symmetry.space_group_name_H-M   'P 1'
#
loop_
_entity.id
_entity.type
_entity.pdbx_description
1 polymer ?
#
loop_
_entity_poly.entity_id
_entity_poly.type
_entity_poly.pdbx_seq_one_letter_code
_entity_poly.pdbx_strand_id
1 'polypeptide(L)' 'MAHKPRKEMIAETRAKLVAAARHAFGTVGYAEASMDDFTASAGLTRGALYHHFGDKKG' A
#
# COMPACT_ATOMS: atom_id res chain seq x y z
N MET A 1 14.21 -20.82 -7.58
CA MET A 1 13.42 -20.19 -6.50
C MET A 1 11.96 -20.48 -6.75
N ALA A 2 11.24 -21.05 -5.77
CA ALA A 2 9.82 -21.38 -5.94
C ALA A 2 8.99 -20.10 -6.11
N HIS A 3 8.08 -20.09 -7.09
CA HIS A 3 7.12 -18.99 -7.26
C HIS A 3 6.19 -18.99 -6.05
N LYS A 4 6.14 -17.88 -5.31
CA LYS A 4 5.20 -17.75 -4.19
C LYS A 4 3.77 -17.85 -4.73
N PRO A 5 2.86 -18.54 -4.04
CA PRO A 5 1.48 -18.61 -4.46
C PRO A 5 0.87 -17.20 -4.49
N ARG A 6 -0.01 -16.95 -5.46
CA ARG A 6 -0.64 -15.64 -5.68
C ARG A 6 -1.23 -15.01 -4.41
N LYS A 7 -1.80 -15.84 -3.53
CA LYS A 7 -2.38 -15.40 -2.25
C LYS A 7 -1.33 -14.79 -1.31
N GLU A 8 -0.13 -15.37 -1.25
CA GLU A 8 0.98 -14.85 -0.44
C GLU A 8 1.50 -13.54 -1.02
N MET A 9 1.65 -13.45 -2.35
CA MET A 9 2.06 -12.20 -3.00
C MET A 9 1.07 -11.05 -2.72
N ILE A 10 -0.23 -11.32 -2.76
CA ILE A 10 -1.28 -10.34 -2.44
C ILE A 10 -1.17 -9.89 -0.98
N ALA A 11 -0.96 -10.83 -0.05
CA ALA A 11 -0.82 -10.52 1.37
C ALA A 11 0.44 -9.67 1.65
N GLU A 12 1.56 -9.99 1.01
CA GLU A 12 2.81 -9.23 1.12
C GLU A 12 2.67 -7.80 0.60
N THR A 13 2.06 -7.62 -0.57
CA THR A 13 1.81 -6.28 -1.13
C THR A 13 0.88 -5.47 -0.23
N ARG A 14 -0.19 -6.11 0.29
CA ARG A 14 -1.10 -5.45 1.25
C ARG A 14 -0.36 -5.03 2.52
N ALA A 15 0.52 -5.86 3.06
CA ALA A 15 1.31 -5.53 4.25
C ALA A 15 2.24 -4.33 4.01
N LYS A 16 2.91 -4.28 2.85
CA LYS A 16 3.75 -3.13 2.46
C LYS A 16 2.96 -1.83 2.38
N LEU A 17 1.78 -1.85 1.76
CA LEU A 17 0.89 -0.69 1.67
C LEU A 17 0.47 -0.18 3.06
N VAL A 18 0.07 -1.08 3.96
CA VAL A 18 -0.32 -0.71 5.33
C VAL A 18 0.86 -0.09 6.10
N ALA A 19 2.05 -0.68 5.99
CA ALA A 19 3.23 -0.17 6.68
C ALA A 19 3.59 1.24 6.21
N ALA A 20 3.61 1.47 4.90
CA ALA A 20 3.94 2.79 4.34
C ALA A 20 2.87 3.84 4.64
N ALA A 21 1.59 3.49 4.54
CA ALA A 21 0.49 4.38 4.90
C ALA A 21 0.54 4.76 6.39
N ARG A 22 0.77 3.80 7.29
CA ARG A 22 0.93 4.07 8.74
C ARG A 22 2.08 5.03 9.02
N HIS A 23 3.22 4.83 8.37
CA HIS A 23 4.36 5.72 8.51
C HIS A 23 4.03 7.14 8.02
N ALA A 24 3.43 7.28 6.84
CA ALA A 24 3.04 8.59 6.31
C ALA A 24 2.03 9.30 7.22
N PHE A 25 0.97 8.60 7.66
CA PHE A 25 -0.03 9.17 8.57
C PHE A 25 0.56 9.58 9.91
N GLY A 26 1.52 8.83 10.44
CA GLY A 26 2.21 9.17 11.70
C GLY A 26 3.16 10.36 11.58
N THR A 27 3.70 10.61 10.38
CA THR A 27 4.71 11.66 10.14
C THR A 27 4.11 12.99 9.72
N VAL A 28 3.16 12.99 8.78
CA VAL A 28 2.57 14.23 8.23
C VAL A 28 1.08 14.40 8.57
N GLY A 29 0.46 13.39 9.19
CA GLY A 29 -0.98 13.36 9.43
C GLY A 29 -1.77 12.81 8.24
N TYR A 30 -3.03 12.42 8.48
CA TYR A 30 -3.87 11.79 7.46
C TYR A 30 -4.23 12.72 6.30
N ALA A 31 -4.53 14.00 6.58
CA ALA A 31 -4.96 14.95 5.57
C ALA A 31 -3.84 15.31 4.57
N GLU A 32 -2.61 15.40 5.07
CA GLU A 32 -1.44 15.77 4.25
C GLU A 32 -0.74 14.57 3.60
N ALA A 33 -1.10 13.34 3.99
CA ALA A 33 -0.48 12.15 3.44
C ALA A 33 -0.91 11.90 1.99
N SER A 34 0.05 12.06 1.07
CA SER A 34 -0.12 11.75 -0.35
C SER A 34 -0.09 10.23 -0.60
N MET A 35 -1.13 9.72 -1.28
CA MET A 35 -1.17 8.33 -1.74
C MET A 35 -0.08 7.97 -2.74
N ASP A 36 0.39 8.92 -3.55
CA ASP A 36 1.50 8.64 -4.46
C ASP A 36 2.79 8.48 -3.67
N ASP A 37 3.04 9.36 -2.71
CA ASP A 37 4.30 9.42 -1.99
C ASP A 37 4.52 8.16 -1.15
N PHE A 38 3.50 7.75 -0.38
CA PHE A 38 3.66 6.57 0.47
C PHE A 38 3.60 5.26 -0.32
N THR A 39 2.93 5.21 -1.48
CA THR A 39 3.00 4.00 -2.32
C THR A 39 4.34 3.89 -3.02
N ALA A 40 4.90 5.00 -3.51
CA ALA A 40 6.23 5.06 -4.09
C ALA A 40 7.32 4.64 -3.10
N SER A 41 7.25 5.06 -1.84
CA SER A 41 8.22 4.66 -0.80
C SER A 41 8.20 3.16 -0.50
N ALA A 42 7.08 2.47 -0.79
CA ALA A 42 6.93 1.02 -0.68
C ALA A 42 7.35 0.26 -1.96
N GLY A 43 7.77 0.96 -3.01
CA GLY A 43 8.01 0.37 -4.34
C GLY A 43 6.73 -0.07 -5.04
N LEU A 44 5.61 0.60 -4.75
CA LEU A 44 4.27 0.29 -5.25
C LEU A 44 3.65 1.50 -5.94
N THR A 45 2.48 1.29 -6.55
CA THR A 45 1.74 2.34 -7.22
C THR A 45 0.41 2.61 -6.52
N ARG A 46 -0.16 3.80 -6.74
CA ARG A 46 -1.54 4.11 -6.34
C ARG A 46 -2.55 3.12 -6.92
N GLY A 47 -2.31 2.59 -8.12
CA GLY A 47 -3.15 1.53 -8.71
C GLY A 47 -3.13 0.24 -7.90
N ALA A 48 -1.97 -0.16 -7.38
CA ALA A 48 -1.87 -1.32 -6.48
C ALA A 48 -2.66 -1.08 -5.18
N LEU A 49 -2.65 0.14 -4.65
CA LEU A 49 -3.46 0.50 -3.49
C LEU A 49 -4.95 0.31 -3.77
N TYR A 50 -5.47 0.87 -4.86
CA TYR A 50 -6.90 0.71 -5.22
C TYR A 50 -7.27 -0.74 -5.52
N HIS A 51 -6.35 -1.53 -6.09
CA HIS A 51 -6.59 -2.95 -6.31
C HIS A 51 -6.75 -3.74 -4.99
N HIS A 52 -6.01 -3.36 -3.94
CA HIS A 52 -6.01 -4.08 -2.66
C HIS A 52 -7.07 -3.61 -1.65
N PHE A 53 -7.50 -2.36 -1.75
CA PHE A 53 -8.42 -1.75 -0.77
C PHE A 53 -9.74 -1.27 -1.36
N GLY A 54 -9.96 -1.45 -2.66
CA GLY A 54 -11.12 -0.90 -3.34
C GLY A 54 -10.97 0.60 -3.59
N ASP A 55 -12.04 1.23 -4.06
CA ASP A 55 -12.10 2.69 -4.10
C ASP A 55 -12.34 3.27 -2.68
N LYS A 56 -12.52 4.58 -2.56
CA LYS A 56 -12.73 5.24 -1.26
C LYS A 56 -13.96 4.72 -0.48
N LYS A 57 -14.83 3.92 -1.11
CA LYS A 57 -16.01 3.29 -0.50
C LYS A 57 -15.82 1.80 -0.16
N GLY A 58 -14.74 1.16 -0.65
CA GLY A 58 -14.49 -0.27 -0.47
C GLY A 58 -15.25 -1.13 -1.46
#